data_AF-A0A372QYI9-F1
#
_entry.id   AF-A0A372QYI9-F1
#
_cell.length_a   1.000
_cell.length_b   1.000
_cell.length_c   1.000
_cell.angle_alpha   90.00
_cell.angle_beta   90.00
_cell.angle_gamma   90.00
#
_symmetry.space_group_name_H-M   'P 1'
#
loop_
_entity.id
_entity.type
_entity.pdbx_description
1 polymer ?
#
loop_
_entity_poly.entity_id
_entity_poly.type
_entity_poly.pdbx_seq_one_letter_code
_entity_poly.pdbx_strand_id
1 'polypeptide(L)' 'MESIALFLINLGHRVAPNLFSEPSQRAEPCLACKRKIINSHAMFQCGHTFHISCCNASSVRKE' A
#
# COMPACT_ATOMS: atom_id res chain seq x y z
N MET A 1 -32.90 6.35 7.18
CA MET A 1 -32.24 7.26 6.21
C MET A 1 -30.87 6.68 5.94
N GLU A 2 -30.64 6.11 4.76
CA GLU A 2 -29.27 5.84 4.34
C GLU A 2 -28.53 7.19 4.24
N SER A 3 -27.33 7.26 4.80
CA SER A 3 -26.52 8.48 4.72
C SER A 3 -26.24 8.81 3.26
N ILE A 4 -26.35 10.08 2.88
CA ILE A 4 -25.99 10.58 1.54
C ILE A 4 -24.59 10.09 1.14
N ALA A 5 -23.67 9.96 2.10
CA ALA A 5 -22.34 9.40 1.88
C ALA A 5 -22.38 7.95 1.37
N LEU A 6 -23.25 7.10 1.93
CA LEU A 6 -23.40 5.71 1.51
C LEU A 6 -23.95 5.61 0.08
N PHE A 7 -24.91 6.48 -0.24
CA PHE A 7 -25.48 6.58 -1.58
C PHE A 7 -24.42 6.98 -2.62
N LEU A 8 -23.59 7.98 -2.31
CA LEU A 8 -22.52 8.44 -3.18
C LEU A 8 -21.43 7.38 -3.39
N ILE A 9 -21.07 6.63 -2.36
CA ILE A 9 -20.12 5.51 -2.45
C ILE A 9 -20.68 4.41 -3.37
N ASN A 10 -21.94 4.01 -3.17
CA ASN A 10 -22.59 3.00 -4.01
C ASN A 10 -22.72 3.44 -5.47
N LEU A 11 -23.01 4.72 -5.71
CA LEU A 11 -23.03 5.30 -7.06
C LEU A 11 -21.64 5.27 -7.68
N GLY A 12 -20.60 5.63 -6.92
CA GLY A 12 -19.20 5.54 -7.34
C GLY A 12 -18.79 4.11 -7.72
N HIS A 13 -19.13 3.11 -6.91
CA HIS A 13 -18.88 1.70 -7.21
C HIS A 13 -19.56 1.23 -8.50
N ARG A 14 -20.76 1.74 -8.83
CA ARG A 14 -21.47 1.38 -10.07
C ARG A 14 -20.89 2.07 -11.30
N VAL A 15 -20.52 3.35 -11.19
CA VAL A 15 -20.08 4.17 -12.33
C VAL A 15 -18.60 3.98 -12.64
N ALA A 16 -17.78 3.82 -11.61
CA ALA A 16 -16.33 3.70 -11.74
C ALA A 16 -15.78 2.65 -10.75
N PRO A 17 -16.12 1.36 -10.93
CA PRO A 17 -15.72 0.31 -10.00
C PRO A 17 -14.21 0.27 -9.79
N ASN A 18 -13.40 0.60 -10.80
CA ASN A 18 -11.94 0.59 -10.71
C ASN A 18 -11.34 1.67 -9.78
N LEU A 19 -12.06 2.76 -9.51
CA LEU A 19 -11.61 3.84 -8.62
C LEU A 19 -11.97 3.57 -7.14
N PHE A 20 -13.00 2.76 -6.92
CA PHE A 20 -13.53 2.42 -5.59
C PHE A 20 -13.28 0.96 -5.20
N SER A 21 -12.77 0.14 -6.12
CA SER A 21 -12.15 -1.13 -5.76
C SER A 21 -11.05 -0.81 -4.76
N GLU A 22 -10.99 -1.57 -3.67
CA GLU A 22 -9.79 -1.55 -2.83
C GLU A 22 -8.60 -1.63 -3.78
N PRO A 23 -7.62 -0.71 -3.68
CA PRO A 23 -6.42 -0.85 -4.46
C PRO A 23 -5.94 -2.25 -4.13
N SER A 24 -5.97 -3.14 -5.12
CA SER A 24 -5.47 -4.49 -4.96
C SER A 24 -4.09 -4.27 -4.39
N GLN A 25 -3.91 -4.53 -3.10
CA GLN A 25 -2.65 -4.29 -2.41
C GLN A 25 -1.73 -5.34 -3.00
N ARG A 26 -1.27 -5.09 -4.23
CA ARG A 26 -0.16 -5.77 -4.84
C ARG A 26 0.96 -5.43 -3.90
N ALA A 27 1.16 -6.32 -2.93
CA ALA A 27 2.20 -6.22 -1.94
C ALA A 27 3.49 -5.94 -2.71
N GLU A 28 3.94 -4.69 -2.68
CA GLU A 28 5.17 -4.33 -3.34
C GLU A 28 6.28 -5.16 -2.71
N PRO A 29 7.12 -5.82 -3.52
CA PRO A 29 8.23 -6.58 -2.97
C PRO A 29 9.20 -5.59 -2.31
N CYS A 30 9.76 -5.99 -1.17
CA CYS A 30 10.84 -5.25 -0.55
C CYS A 30 11.98 -5.08 -1.55
N LEU A 31 12.42 -3.85 -1.81
CA LEU A 31 13.47 -3.61 -2.80
C LEU A 31 14.77 -4.33 -2.46
N ALA A 32 15.10 -4.45 -1.17
CA ALA A 32 16.34 -5.04 -0.67
C ALA A 32 16.37 -6.58 -0.79
N CYS A 33 15.32 -7.28 -0.32
CA CYS A 33 15.32 -8.75 -0.28
C CYS A 33 14.43 -9.41 -1.34
N LYS A 34 13.72 -8.62 -2.15
CA LYS A 34 12.79 -9.04 -3.22
C LYS A 34 11.61 -9.91 -2.74
N ARG A 35 11.42 -10.09 -1.43
CA ARG A 35 10.29 -10.82 -0.86
C ARG A 35 9.07 -9.91 -0.70
N LYS A 36 7.88 -10.48 -0.87
CA LYS A 36 6.60 -9.79 -0.66
C LYS A 36 6.51 -9.28 0.78
N ILE A 37 5.89 -8.12 0.93
CA ILE A 37 5.54 -7.53 2.22
C ILE A 37 4.09 -7.91 2.50
N ILE A 38 3.90 -8.95 3.31
CA ILE A 38 2.57 -9.55 3.57
C ILE A 38 1.89 -8.84 4.76
N ASN A 39 2.67 -8.41 5.75
CA ASN A 39 2.18 -7.67 6.91
C ASN A 39 2.59 -6.21 6.74
N SER A 40 1.63 -5.30 6.94
CA SER A 40 1.63 -3.84 6.74
C SER A 40 2.81 -3.04 7.33
N HIS A 41 3.76 -3.70 7.97
CA HIS A 41 4.94 -3.09 8.57
C HIS A 41 6.02 -2.96 7.49
N ALA A 42 5.84 -1.94 6.64
CA ALA A 42 6.80 -1.55 5.62
C ALA A 42 7.16 -0.09 5.73
N MET A 43 8.39 0.23 5.35
CA MET A 43 8.86 1.59 5.23
C MET A 43 8.91 1.99 3.77
N PHE A 44 8.36 3.16 3.46
CA PHE A 44 8.40 3.74 2.12
C PHE A 44 9.47 4.82 2.06
N GLN A 45 10.43 4.67 1.15
CA GLN A 45 11.53 5.62 0.98
C GLN A 45 11.87 5.76 -0.50
N CYS A 46 11.91 7.00 -1.00
CA CYS A 46 12.28 7.32 -2.39
C CYS A 46 11.45 6.58 -3.47
N GLY A 47 10.15 6.33 -3.23
CA GLY A 47 9.33 5.61 -4.21
C GLY A 47 9.38 4.09 -4.07
N HIS A 48 10.11 3.56 -3.08
CA HIS A 48 10.31 2.13 -2.89
C HIS A 48 9.85 1.66 -1.51
N THR A 49 9.37 0.43 -1.48
CA THR A 49 8.86 -0.22 -0.28
C THR A 49 9.92 -1.19 0.27
N PHE A 50 10.16 -1.18 1.59
CA PHE A 50 11.12 -2.03 2.29
C PHE A 50 10.49 -2.69 3.53
N HIS A 51 10.96 -3.88 3.90
CA HIS A 51 10.76 -4.37 5.28
C HIS A 51 11.49 -3.44 6.26
N ILE A 52 10.91 -3.19 7.43
CA ILE A 52 11.55 -2.39 8.48
C ILE A 52 12.95 -2.95 8.83
N SER A 53 13.06 -4.28 8.93
CA SER A 53 14.35 -4.95 9.17
C SER A 53 15.38 -4.72 8.07
N CYS A 54 14.95 -4.68 6.80
CA CYS A 54 15.83 -4.39 5.66
C CYS A 54 16.22 -2.92 5.56
N CYS A 55 15.36 -2.00 6.01
CA CYS A 55 15.65 -0.57 6.06
C CYS A 55 16.80 -0.29 7.04
N ASN A 56 16.74 -0.86 8.24
CA ASN A 56 17.77 -0.67 9.27
C ASN A 56 19.14 -1.25 8.87
N ALA A 57 19.17 -2.35 8.10
CA ALA A 57 20.42 -2.90 7.58
C ALA A 57 21.09 -1.97 6.54
N SER A 58 20.30 -1.14 5.87
CA SER A 58 20.78 -0.21 4.84
C SER A 58 21.22 1.13 5.44
N SER A 59 20.61 1.59 6.54
CA SER A 59 20.99 2.86 7.20
C SER A 59 22.31 2.79 7.97
N VAL A 60 22.72 1.60 8.43
CA VAL A 60 24.01 1.38 9.11
C VAL A 60 25.20 1.49 8.15
N ARG A 61 24.96 1.48 6.82
CA ARG A 61 25.98 1.73 5.79
C ARG A 61 25.94 3.14 5.22
N LYS A 62 25.47 4.13 5.99
CA LYS A 62 25.75 5.53 5.67
C LYS A 62 27.11 5.87 6.29
N GLU A 63 28.15 5.59 5.52
CA GLU A 63 29.47 6.24 5.63
C GLU A 63 29.37 7.66 5.06
#